data_AF-A0A166KGG8-F1
#
_entry.id   AF-A0A166KGG8-F1
#
_cell.length_a   1.000
_cell.length_b   1.000
_cell.length_c   1.000
_cell.angle_alpha   90.00
_cell.angle_beta   90.00
_cell.angle_gamma   90.00
#
_symmetry.space_group_name_H-M   'P 1'
#
loop_
_entity.id
_entity.type
_entity.pdbx_description
1 polymer ?
#
loop_
_entity_poly.entity_id
_entity_poly.type
_entity_poly.pdbx_seq_one_letter_code
_entity_poly.pdbx_strand_id
1 'polypeptide(L)'
;MRSTIGVLLAVLISPLAQAELIDEIADRGELRIAVQADNSPYAFKQDDHLTGFDIEFGQDLARELDLRAEFVEAPAAEVLSGVESGKYDVALTPSSEAPKGDGPLDVSLPFGEKKLVIPFQKDNPAFESAVNNALQRLKDSGRTAELEQKWFKGVQETAAGQ
;
A
#
# COMPACT_ATOMS: atom_id res chain seq x y z
N MET A 1 -13.28 62.51 -23.54
CA MET A 1 -11.99 61.80 -23.35
C MET A 1 -12.32 60.54 -22.55
N ARG A 2 -12.09 59.36 -23.12
CA ARG A 2 -12.56 58.06 -22.60
C ARG A 2 -11.39 57.41 -21.86
N SER A 3 -11.45 57.31 -20.54
CA SER A 3 -10.46 56.58 -19.75
C SER A 3 -10.91 55.13 -19.62
N THR A 4 -10.19 54.22 -20.29
CA THR A 4 -10.34 52.77 -20.16
C THR A 4 -9.67 52.32 -18.87
N ILE A 5 -10.48 51.77 -17.95
CA ILE A 5 -10.00 51.01 -16.79
C ILE A 5 -9.58 49.63 -17.29
N GLY A 6 -8.28 49.35 -17.23
CA GLY A 6 -7.73 48.02 -17.48
C GLY A 6 -7.89 47.16 -16.23
N VAL A 7 -8.81 46.20 -16.26
CA VAL A 7 -8.89 45.13 -15.26
C VAL A 7 -7.82 44.11 -15.62
N LEU A 8 -6.74 44.06 -14.84
CA LEU A 8 -5.76 42.98 -14.91
C LEU A 8 -6.39 41.76 -14.23
N LEU A 9 -6.92 40.83 -15.02
CA LEU A 9 -7.42 39.55 -14.52
C LEU A 9 -6.20 38.65 -14.25
N ALA A 10 -5.77 38.56 -12.99
CA ALA A 10 -4.80 37.56 -12.57
C ALA A 10 -5.49 36.18 -12.64
N VAL A 11 -5.21 35.42 -13.69
CA VAL A 11 -5.56 34.00 -13.76
C VAL A 11 -4.72 33.29 -12.70
N LEU A 12 -5.33 33.01 -11.55
CA LEU A 12 -4.82 32.04 -10.60
C LEU A 12 -4.78 30.69 -11.33
N ILE A 13 -3.59 30.28 -11.74
CA ILE A 13 -3.34 28.90 -12.12
C ILE A 13 -3.41 28.12 -10.81
N SER A 14 -4.61 27.70 -10.41
CA SER A 14 -4.74 26.64 -9.41
C SER A 14 -3.90 25.47 -9.92
N PRO A 15 -2.96 24.91 -9.13
CA PRO A 15 -2.39 23.63 -9.48
C PRO A 15 -3.59 22.70 -9.66
N LEU A 16 -3.68 22.07 -10.84
CA LEU A 16 -4.70 21.08 -11.10
C LEU A 16 -4.68 20.11 -9.92
N ALA A 17 -5.83 20.00 -9.25
CA ALA A 17 -6.14 18.83 -8.46
C ALA A 17 -6.08 17.64 -9.41
N GLN A 18 -4.90 17.02 -9.56
CA GLN A 18 -4.86 15.58 -9.75
C GLN A 18 -5.68 15.06 -8.57
N ALA A 19 -6.76 14.35 -8.84
CA ALA A 19 -7.41 13.55 -7.81
C ALA A 19 -6.29 12.64 -7.29
N GLU A 20 -5.76 12.98 -6.12
CA GLU A 20 -4.69 12.19 -5.55
C GLU A 20 -5.32 10.85 -5.19
N LEU A 21 -4.57 9.75 -5.34
CA LEU A 21 -5.02 8.41 -4.96
C LEU A 21 -5.65 8.39 -3.56
N ILE A 22 -5.17 9.25 -2.65
CA ILE A 22 -5.73 9.43 -1.31
C ILE A 22 -7.18 9.92 -1.30
N ASP A 23 -7.57 10.84 -2.20
CA ASP A 23 -8.93 11.37 -2.29
C ASP A 23 -9.89 10.30 -2.81
N GLU A 24 -9.49 9.57 -3.86
CA GLU A 24 -10.28 8.48 -4.43
C GLU A 24 -10.48 7.32 -3.43
N ILE A 25 -9.44 6.99 -2.67
CA ILE A 25 -9.49 5.97 -1.62
C ILE A 25 -10.37 6.45 -0.46
N ALA A 26 -10.25 7.72 -0.05
CA ALA A 26 -11.05 8.29 1.03
C ALA A 26 -12.54 8.34 0.68
N ASP A 27 -12.88 8.75 -0.55
CA ASP A 27 -14.25 8.78 -1.05
C ASP A 27 -14.88 7.38 -1.10
N ARG A 28 -14.08 6.36 -1.45
CA ARG A 28 -14.51 4.96 -1.46
C ARG A 28 -14.59 4.34 -0.05
N GLY A 29 -13.80 4.85 0.89
CA GLY A 29 -13.72 4.35 2.27
C GLY A 29 -13.13 2.94 2.38
N GLU A 30 -12.37 2.48 1.37
CA GLU A 30 -11.70 1.18 1.40
C GLU A 30 -10.36 1.19 0.62
N LEU A 31 -9.38 0.51 1.20
CA LEU A 31 -8.08 0.20 0.61
C LEU A 31 -8.14 -1.17 -0.05
N ARG A 32 -8.00 -1.23 -1.37
CA ARG A 32 -7.96 -2.46 -2.15
C ARG A 32 -6.54 -3.01 -2.16
N ILE A 33 -6.36 -4.19 -1.60
CA ILE A 33 -5.06 -4.83 -1.37
C ILE A 33 -5.00 -6.12 -2.19
N ALA A 34 -4.04 -6.20 -3.11
CA ALA A 34 -3.79 -7.46 -3.83
C ALA A 34 -3.09 -8.49 -2.95
N VAL A 35 -3.57 -9.72 -3.01
CA VAL A 35 -3.03 -10.86 -2.26
C VAL A 35 -2.91 -12.10 -3.12
N GLN A 36 -1.85 -12.89 -2.87
CA GLN A 36 -1.63 -14.18 -3.51
C GLN A 36 -2.21 -15.27 -2.60
N ALA A 37 -3.43 -15.72 -2.87
CA ALA A 37 -4.22 -16.58 -1.98
C ALA A 37 -3.73 -18.03 -1.84
N ASP A 38 -2.56 -18.34 -2.40
CA ASP A 38 -1.87 -19.63 -2.34
C ASP A 38 -0.46 -19.53 -1.73
N ASN A 39 -0.10 -18.38 -1.15
CA ASN A 39 1.24 -18.08 -0.63
C ASN A 39 1.30 -18.12 0.91
N SER A 40 1.17 -19.30 1.51
CA SER A 40 1.32 -19.45 2.97
C SER A 40 2.77 -19.20 3.43
N PRO A 41 3.00 -18.49 4.56
CA PRO A 41 2.03 -17.98 5.53
C PRO A 41 1.59 -16.52 5.30
N TYR A 42 1.85 -15.94 4.12
CA TYR A 42 1.55 -14.55 3.78
C TYR A 42 0.06 -14.33 3.52
N ALA A 43 -0.49 -14.98 2.49
CA ALA A 43 -1.93 -15.00 2.24
C ALA A 43 -2.30 -16.40 1.74
N PHE A 44 -3.32 -17.01 2.33
CA PHE A 44 -3.80 -18.31 1.90
C PHE A 44 -5.26 -18.51 2.32
N LYS A 45 -5.94 -19.48 1.70
CA LYS A 45 -7.29 -19.87 2.11
C LYS A 45 -7.24 -20.94 3.19
N GLN A 46 -8.00 -20.71 4.26
CA GLN A 46 -8.34 -21.70 5.27
C GLN A 46 -9.85 -21.71 5.45
N ASP A 47 -10.48 -22.88 5.27
CA ASP A 47 -11.94 -23.04 5.35
C ASP A 47 -12.70 -22.03 4.45
N ASP A 48 -12.22 -21.85 3.22
CA ASP A 48 -12.69 -20.86 2.23
C ASP A 48 -12.56 -19.37 2.62
N HIS A 49 -11.87 -19.06 3.71
CA HIS A 49 -11.58 -17.69 4.14
C HIS A 49 -10.11 -17.32 3.92
N LEU A 50 -9.85 -16.11 3.43
CA LEU A 50 -8.50 -15.57 3.36
C LEU A 50 -7.94 -15.34 4.78
N THR A 51 -6.73 -15.85 5.00
CA THR A 51 -5.97 -15.70 6.25
C THR A 51 -4.48 -15.58 5.95
N GLY A 52 -3.68 -15.19 6.93
CA GLY A 52 -2.23 -15.01 6.79
C GLY A 52 -1.75 -13.63 7.23
N PHE A 53 -0.44 -13.44 7.17
CA PHE A 53 0.22 -12.19 7.52
C PHE A 53 -0.31 -10.99 6.71
N ASP A 54 -0.41 -11.09 5.38
CA ASP A 54 -0.83 -9.99 4.51
C ASP A 54 -2.28 -9.59 4.79
N ILE A 55 -3.11 -10.54 5.20
CA ILE A 55 -4.52 -10.31 5.54
C ILE A 55 -4.63 -9.51 6.85
N GLU A 56 -3.98 -9.97 7.92
CA GLU A 56 -4.05 -9.28 9.20
C GLU A 56 -3.31 -7.94 9.18
N PHE A 57 -2.15 -7.89 8.54
CA PHE A 57 -1.40 -6.64 8.38
C PHE A 57 -2.16 -5.65 7.50
N GLY A 58 -2.75 -6.10 6.38
CA GLY A 58 -3.53 -5.24 5.49
C GLY A 58 -4.77 -4.65 6.17
N GLN A 59 -5.44 -5.40 7.04
CA GLN A 59 -6.53 -4.90 7.89
C GLN A 59 -6.07 -3.83 8.87
N ASP A 60 -4.92 -4.05 9.52
CA ASP A 60 -4.36 -3.10 10.47
C ASP A 60 -3.87 -1.82 9.77
N LEU A 61 -3.24 -1.94 8.61
CA LEU A 61 -2.85 -0.81 7.75
C LEU A 61 -4.07 0.01 7.32
N ALA A 62 -5.12 -0.63 6.81
CA ALA A 62 -6.34 0.07 6.41
C ALA A 62 -6.97 0.81 7.60
N ARG A 63 -6.99 0.20 8.78
CA ARG A 63 -7.49 0.84 10.01
C ARG A 63 -6.68 2.08 10.40
N GLU A 64 -5.36 2.02 10.29
CA GLU A 64 -4.48 3.17 10.55
C GLU A 64 -4.68 4.32 9.54
N LEU A 65 -5.32 4.05 8.41
CA LEU A 65 -5.70 5.02 7.39
C LEU A 65 -7.19 5.42 7.48
N ASP A 66 -7.92 4.96 8.50
CA ASP A 66 -9.37 5.13 8.66
C ASP A 66 -10.21 4.53 7.50
N LEU A 67 -9.73 3.43 6.92
CA LEU A 67 -10.34 2.71 5.81
C LEU A 67 -10.73 1.27 6.18
N ARG A 68 -11.58 0.66 5.36
CA ARG A 68 -11.79 -0.80 5.34
C ARG A 68 -10.76 -1.45 4.42
N ALA A 69 -10.29 -2.66 4.74
CA ALA A 69 -9.51 -3.45 3.80
C ALA A 69 -10.44 -4.24 2.87
N GLU A 70 -10.18 -4.19 1.57
CA GLU A 70 -10.80 -5.05 0.55
C GLU A 70 -9.70 -5.87 -0.11
N PHE A 71 -9.80 -7.20 -0.06
CA PHE A 71 -8.76 -8.09 -0.57
C PHE A 71 -9.09 -8.59 -1.97
N VAL A 72 -8.17 -8.38 -2.90
CA VAL A 72 -8.29 -8.82 -4.30
C VAL A 72 -7.30 -9.94 -4.55
N GLU A 73 -7.79 -11.15 -4.81
CA GLU A 73 -6.95 -12.28 -5.18
C GLU A 73 -6.32 -12.03 -6.56
N ALA A 74 -5.00 -12.18 -6.66
CA ALA A 74 -4.26 -12.01 -7.91
C ALA A 74 -3.11 -13.02 -8.02
N PRO A 75 -2.82 -13.55 -9.22
CA PRO A 75 -1.59 -14.31 -9.47
C PRO A 75 -0.36 -13.44 -9.23
N ALA A 76 0.73 -14.03 -8.72
CA ALA A 76 1.99 -13.33 -8.44
C ALA A 76 2.48 -12.44 -9.60
N ALA A 77 2.41 -12.97 -10.83
CA ALA A 77 2.86 -12.29 -12.04
C ALA A 77 2.03 -11.05 -12.43
N GLU A 78 0.81 -10.91 -11.89
CA GLU A 78 -0.11 -9.82 -12.19
C GLU A 78 -0.17 -8.75 -11.09
N VAL A 79 0.44 -9.01 -9.91
CA VAL A 79 0.35 -8.12 -8.75
C VAL A 79 0.80 -6.70 -9.10
N LEU A 80 2.01 -6.53 -9.61
CA LEU A 80 2.55 -5.19 -9.85
C LEU A 80 1.81 -4.45 -10.99
N SER A 81 1.45 -5.15 -12.07
CA SER A 81 0.72 -4.53 -13.18
C SER A 81 -0.73 -4.18 -12.81
N GLY A 82 -1.33 -4.89 -11.85
CA GLY A 82 -2.62 -4.52 -11.31
C GLY A 82 -2.58 -3.31 -10.37
N VAL A 83 -1.49 -3.12 -9.60
CA VAL A 83 -1.27 -1.86 -8.86
C VAL A 83 -1.09 -0.71 -9.86
N GLU A 84 -0.24 -0.90 -10.86
CA GLU A 84 0.04 0.11 -11.89
C GLU A 84 -1.22 0.58 -12.59
N SER A 85 -2.10 -0.35 -12.97
CA SER A 85 -3.36 -0.05 -13.66
C SER A 85 -4.49 0.44 -12.74
N GLY A 86 -4.29 0.46 -11.42
CA GLY A 86 -5.31 0.86 -10.44
C GLY A 86 -6.43 -0.16 -10.25
N LYS A 87 -6.23 -1.42 -10.67
CA LYS A 87 -7.15 -2.54 -10.38
C LYS A 87 -7.30 -2.73 -8.87
N TYR A 88 -6.24 -2.44 -8.12
CA TYR A 88 -6.19 -2.31 -6.67
C TYR A 88 -5.14 -1.24 -6.33
N ASP A 89 -5.19 -0.75 -5.08
CA ASP A 89 -4.41 0.42 -4.69
C ASP A 89 -2.98 0.05 -4.30
N VAL A 90 -2.82 -1.12 -3.65
CA VAL A 90 -1.55 -1.55 -3.06
C VAL A 90 -1.37 -3.08 -3.10
N ALA A 91 -0.14 -3.51 -2.85
CA ALA A 91 0.20 -4.88 -2.47
C ALA A 91 1.25 -4.87 -1.34
N LEU A 92 1.53 -6.02 -0.73
CA LEU A 92 2.71 -6.20 0.10
C LEU A 92 3.73 -7.00 -0.71
N THR A 93 4.97 -6.53 -0.80
CA THR A 93 5.98 -7.15 -1.66
C THR A 93 7.34 -7.15 -0.98
N PRO A 94 8.13 -8.24 -1.09
CA PRO A 94 9.53 -8.21 -0.68
C PRO A 94 10.28 -7.07 -1.38
N SER A 95 11.03 -6.27 -0.62
CA SER A 95 11.83 -5.16 -1.18
C SER A 95 12.82 -5.59 -2.28
N SER A 96 13.21 -6.87 -2.34
CA SER A 96 14.03 -7.42 -3.41
C SER A 96 13.31 -7.48 -4.77
N GLU A 97 11.99 -7.63 -4.75
CA GLU A 97 11.10 -7.78 -5.91
C GLU A 97 10.35 -6.50 -6.27
N ALA A 98 10.43 -5.49 -5.40
CA ALA A 98 9.76 -4.22 -5.60
C ALA A 98 10.26 -3.48 -6.86
N PRO A 99 9.39 -2.68 -7.50
CA PRO A 99 9.78 -1.77 -8.57
C PRO A 99 10.96 -0.88 -8.16
N LYS A 100 11.88 -0.61 -9.10
CA LYS A 100 13.05 0.25 -8.88
C LYS A 100 13.19 1.25 -10.01
N GLY A 101 13.64 2.47 -9.68
CA GLY A 101 13.89 3.54 -10.64
C GLY A 101 12.62 4.29 -11.04
N ASP A 102 12.64 4.92 -12.22
CA ASP A 102 11.57 5.81 -12.72
C ASP A 102 10.38 5.06 -13.32
N GLY A 103 10.07 3.87 -12.79
CA GLY A 103 8.92 3.08 -13.18
C GLY A 103 7.58 3.74 -12.78
N PRO A 104 6.45 3.14 -13.19
CA PRO A 104 5.12 3.71 -12.98
C PRO A 104 4.59 3.55 -11.55
N LEU A 105 5.42 3.06 -10.63
CA LEU A 105 5.09 2.79 -9.24
C LEU A 105 6.09 3.49 -8.33
N ASP A 106 5.58 4.11 -7.27
CA ASP A 106 6.38 4.48 -6.10
C ASP A 106 6.23 3.38 -5.02
N VAL A 107 7.08 3.41 -4.00
CA VAL A 107 7.11 2.40 -2.93
C VAL A 107 7.24 3.03 -1.55
N SER A 108 6.57 2.44 -0.56
CA SER A 108 6.72 2.85 0.84
C SER A 108 8.15 2.64 1.37
N LEU A 109 8.42 3.18 2.55
CA LEU A 109 9.56 2.74 3.35
C LEU A 109 9.46 1.23 3.67
N PRO A 110 10.60 0.53 3.76
CA PRO A 110 10.59 -0.88 4.13
C PRO A 110 10.18 -1.05 5.60
N PHE A 111 9.40 -2.10 5.87
CA PHE A 111 8.92 -2.43 7.21
C PHE A 111 9.08 -3.92 7.53
N GLY A 112 9.04 -4.22 8.82
CA GLY A 112 9.21 -5.59 9.35
C GLY A 112 10.61 -6.17 9.14
N GLU A 113 10.88 -7.27 9.84
CA GLU A 113 12.07 -8.09 9.65
C GLU A 113 12.12 -8.72 8.25
N LYS A 114 10.95 -8.98 7.64
CA LYS A 114 10.84 -9.47 6.27
C LYS A 114 11.18 -8.42 5.19
N LYS A 115 11.42 -7.16 5.57
CA LYS A 115 11.75 -6.04 4.67
C LYS A 115 10.76 -5.95 3.50
N LEU A 116 9.48 -5.93 3.85
CA LEU A 116 8.41 -5.71 2.89
C LEU A 116 8.30 -4.23 2.56
N VAL A 117 7.77 -3.91 1.39
CA VAL A 117 7.37 -2.57 0.97
C VAL A 117 5.97 -2.63 0.38
N ILE A 118 5.33 -1.47 0.29
CA ILE A 118 4.02 -1.30 -0.32
C ILE A 118 4.20 -0.49 -1.62
N PRO A 119 4.13 -1.14 -2.80
CA PRO A 119 4.02 -0.42 -4.07
C PRO A 119 2.63 0.21 -4.24
N PHE A 120 2.60 1.39 -4.85
CA PHE A 120 1.38 2.13 -5.24
C PHE A 120 1.66 2.98 -6.49
N GLN A 121 0.62 3.51 -7.12
CA GLN A 121 0.76 4.32 -8.34
C GLN A 121 1.67 5.53 -8.11
N LYS A 122 2.54 5.82 -9.09
CA LYS A 122 3.47 6.95 -9.03
C LYS A 122 2.75 8.29 -8.83
N ASP A 123 3.48 9.25 -8.27
CA ASP A 123 3.08 10.67 -8.14
C ASP A 123 1.91 10.86 -7.16
N ASN A 124 1.89 10.09 -6.06
CA ASN A 124 0.91 10.19 -4.97
C ASN A 124 1.60 10.49 -3.62
N PRO A 125 2.23 11.67 -3.45
CA PRO A 125 3.05 11.98 -2.28
C PRO A 125 2.24 12.08 -0.97
N ALA A 126 0.98 12.50 -1.02
CA ALA A 126 0.12 12.50 0.17
C ALA A 126 -0.21 11.08 0.62
N PHE A 127 -0.51 10.19 -0.33
CA PHE A 127 -0.74 8.77 -0.06
C PHE A 127 0.52 8.10 0.50
N GLU A 128 1.68 8.36 -0.11
CA GLU A 128 2.97 7.86 0.39
C GLU A 128 3.21 8.27 1.85
N SER A 129 2.99 9.55 2.16
CA SER A 129 3.14 10.08 3.52
C SER A 129 2.18 9.41 4.49
N ALA A 130 0.93 9.20 4.09
CA ALA A 130 -0.08 8.54 4.92
C ALA A 130 0.30 7.08 5.22
N VAL A 131 0.70 6.32 4.19
CA VAL A 131 1.15 4.92 4.32
C VAL A 131 2.39 4.85 5.22
N ASN A 132 3.41 5.68 4.99
CA ASN A 132 4.63 5.66 5.78
C ASN A 132 4.36 6.00 7.26
N ASN A 133 3.47 6.95 7.54
CA ASN A 133 3.06 7.27 8.90
C ASN A 133 2.26 6.11 9.55
N ALA A 134 1.38 5.44 8.81
CA ALA A 134 0.67 4.26 9.29
C ALA A 134 1.63 3.11 9.62
N LEU A 135 2.60 2.83 8.74
CA LEU A 135 3.65 1.84 8.97
C LEU A 135 4.45 2.15 10.24
N GLN A 136 4.78 3.43 10.47
CA GLN A 136 5.48 3.86 11.68
C GLN A 136 4.63 3.63 12.95
N ARG A 137 3.32 3.89 12.92
CA ARG A 137 2.41 3.60 14.04
C ARG A 137 2.27 2.10 14.33
N LEU A 138 2.15 1.26 13.30
CA LEU A 138 2.13 -0.20 13.44
C LEU A 138 3.44 -0.74 14.04
N LYS A 139 4.57 -0.13 13.67
CA LYS A 139 5.87 -0.46 14.27
C LYS A 139 5.94 -0.02 15.73
N ASP A 140 5.57 1.22 16.04
CA ASP A 140 5.70 1.79 17.39
C ASP A 140 4.76 1.14 18.40
N SER A 141 3.59 0.68 17.95
CA SER A 141 2.66 -0.12 18.76
C SER A 141 3.15 -1.56 19.02
N GLY A 142 4.19 -2.00 18.32
CA GLY A 142 4.68 -3.38 18.36
C GLY A 142 3.85 -4.37 17.54
N ARG A 143 2.80 -3.89 16.86
CA ARG A 143 1.87 -4.74 16.11
C ARG A 143 2.54 -5.48 14.96
N THR A 144 3.43 -4.81 14.22
CA THR A 144 4.22 -5.45 13.16
C THR A 144 5.01 -6.66 13.69
N ALA A 145 5.69 -6.50 14.83
CA ALA A 145 6.49 -7.57 15.43
C ALA A 145 5.62 -8.72 15.96
N GLU A 146 4.45 -8.41 16.51
CA GLU A 146 3.47 -9.41 16.95
C GLU A 146 2.99 -10.28 15.78
N LEU A 147 2.61 -9.66 14.66
CA LEU A 147 2.19 -10.37 13.45
C LEU A 147 3.33 -11.20 12.85
N GLU A 148 4.54 -10.66 12.81
CA GLU A 148 5.69 -11.41 12.32
C GLU A 148 6.03 -12.60 13.22
N GLN A 149 5.90 -12.45 14.54
CA GLN A 149 6.05 -13.56 15.47
C GLN A 149 4.95 -14.61 15.26
N LYS A 150 3.69 -14.20 15.09
CA LYS A 150 2.57 -15.11 14.89
C LYS A 150 2.73 -15.96 13.62
N TRP A 151 3.07 -15.31 12.51
CA TRP A 151 3.04 -15.94 11.18
C TRP A 151 4.38 -16.54 10.74
N PHE A 152 5.51 -16.09 11.30
CA PHE A 152 6.84 -16.56 10.87
C PHE A 152 7.66 -17.26 11.96
N LYS A 153 7.19 -17.36 13.21
CA LYS A 153 7.87 -18.16 14.24
C LYS A 153 7.77 -19.64 13.89
N GLY A 154 8.93 -20.27 13.68
CA GLY A 154 9.06 -21.67 13.23
C GLY A 154 9.64 -21.83 11.82
N VAL A 155 9.64 -20.78 10.99
CA VAL A 155 10.25 -20.82 9.63
C VAL A 155 11.79 -20.74 9.68
N GLN A 156 12.37 -20.33 10.81
CA GLN A 156 13.83 -20.24 11.01
C GLN A 156 14.51 -21.55 11.48
N GLU A 157 13.78 -22.58 11.90
CA GLU A 157 14.41 -23.77 12.49
C GLU A 157 14.88 -24.82 11.46
N THR A 158 14.53 -24.71 10.18
CA THR A 158 14.92 -25.69 9.15
C THR A 158 16.19 -25.34 8.36
N ALA A 159 16.78 -24.16 8.57
CA ALA A 159 17.97 -23.73 7.81
C ALA A 159 19.32 -23.91 8.54
N ALA A 160 19.32 -24.41 9.78
CA ALA A 160 20.53 -24.59 10.61
C ALA A 160 20.84 -26.06 10.95
N GLY A 161 20.29 -27.00 10.17
CA GLY A 161 20.45 -28.44 10.41
C GLY A 161 20.79 -29.21 9.14
N GLN A 162 21.85 -28.83 8.42
CA GLN A 162 22.61 -29.70 7.52
C GLN A 162 24.09 -29.35 7.59
#